data_AF-A0A7J7NRC3-F1
#
_entry.id   AF-A0A7J7NRC3-F1
#
_cell.length_a   1.000
_cell.length_b   1.000
_cell.length_c   1.000
_cell.angle_alpha   90.00
_cell.angle_beta   90.00
_cell.angle_gamma   90.00
#
_symmetry.space_group_name_H-M   'P 1'
#
loop_
_entity.id
_entity.type
_entity.pdbx_description
1 polymer ?
#
loop_
_entity_poly.entity_id
_entity_poly.type
_entity_poly.pdbx_seq_one_letter_code
_entity_poly.pdbx_strand_id
1 'polypeptide(L)'
;MSCPQARFCYVLGSLAELAKTFCPELGVKGEFKHEEVTVATIEKQKEPLLAYLRQDIRLLAGVVQRAQDLFWEKYRVDITSCLTLSALAMLIFRARFYKEKAFPIHIPTKNQDAFEKNRRSMEGIVTSIGPTERVFTIMTSTLSTPS
;
A
#
# COMPACT_ATOMS: atom_id res chain seq x y z
N MET A 1 3.10 25.96 -7.27
CA MET A 1 4.27 25.11 -7.54
C MET A 1 4.47 24.17 -6.36
N SER A 2 3.84 22.99 -6.38
CA SER A 2 3.94 22.00 -5.30
C SER A 2 4.99 20.96 -5.68
N CYS A 3 6.09 20.93 -4.93
CA CYS A 3 7.12 19.91 -5.03
C CYS A 3 6.53 18.53 -4.68
N PRO A 4 6.53 17.54 -5.58
CA PRO A 4 6.13 16.19 -5.21
C PRO A 4 7.36 15.51 -4.57
N GLN A 5 7.42 15.53 -3.24
CA GLN A 5 8.31 14.65 -2.49
C GLN A 5 8.08 13.20 -2.94
N ALA A 6 9.17 12.45 -3.10
CA ALA A 6 9.17 11.06 -3.55
C ALA A 6 8.14 10.22 -2.78
N ARG A 7 7.08 9.77 -3.49
CA ARG A 7 5.86 9.17 -2.91
C ARG A 7 5.46 7.90 -3.66
N PHE A 8 6.33 6.88 -3.67
CA PHE A 8 6.03 5.62 -4.36
C PHE A 8 6.29 4.40 -3.47
N CYS A 9 5.63 4.34 -2.30
CA CYS A 9 5.75 3.21 -1.37
C CYS A 9 4.97 1.95 -1.82
N TYR A 10 4.17 2.05 -2.89
CA TYR A 10 3.38 0.93 -3.42
C TYR A 10 4.08 0.21 -4.59
N VAL A 11 5.20 0.74 -5.11
CA VAL A 11 6.01 0.08 -6.14
C VAL A 11 7.09 -0.72 -5.42
N LEU A 12 6.86 -2.02 -5.23
CA LEU A 12 7.77 -2.90 -4.51
C LEU A 12 8.85 -3.45 -5.45
N GLY A 13 10.11 -3.36 -5.05
CA GLY A 13 11.24 -3.95 -5.78
C GLY A 13 12.31 -2.94 -6.14
N SER A 14 13.41 -3.44 -6.72
CA SER A 14 14.49 -2.57 -7.20
C SER A 14 14.07 -1.85 -8.49
N LEU A 15 14.55 -0.63 -8.70
CA LEU A 15 14.26 0.13 -9.92
C LEU A 15 14.67 -0.63 -11.19
N ALA A 16 15.73 -1.44 -11.13
CA ALA A 16 16.20 -2.25 -12.24
C ALA A 16 15.19 -3.35 -12.64
N GLU A 17 14.65 -4.09 -11.67
CA GLU A 17 13.65 -5.13 -11.92
C GLU A 17 12.33 -4.53 -12.42
N LEU A 18 11.92 -3.41 -11.82
CA LEU A 18 10.71 -2.69 -12.19
C LEU A 18 10.82 -2.12 -13.61
N ALA A 19 11.94 -1.48 -13.95
CA ALA A 19 12.18 -0.97 -15.29
C ALA A 19 12.13 -2.07 -16.35
N LYS A 20 12.76 -3.22 -16.08
CA LYS A 20 12.74 -4.37 -17.00
C LYS A 20 11.32 -4.90 -17.25
N THR A 21 10.47 -4.87 -16.22
CA THR A 21 9.10 -5.41 -16.29
C THR A 21 8.12 -4.44 -16.93
N PHE A 22 8.18 -3.16 -16.55
CA PHE A 22 7.20 -2.16 -16.97
C PHE A 22 7.63 -1.36 -18.21
N CYS A 23 8.93 -1.20 -18.44
CA CYS A 23 9.49 -0.19 -19.33
C CYS A 23 10.78 -0.65 -20.04
N PRO A 24 10.81 -1.82 -20.71
CA PRO A 24 12.03 -2.31 -21.39
C PRO A 24 12.54 -1.35 -22.48
N GLU A 25 11.68 -0.52 -23.04
CA GLU A 25 12.00 0.48 -24.07
C GLU A 25 12.86 1.64 -23.57
N LEU A 26 12.85 1.92 -22.26
CA LEU A 26 13.59 3.03 -21.66
C LEU A 26 15.05 2.68 -21.32
N GLY A 27 15.45 1.42 -21.53
CA GLY A 27 16.80 0.92 -21.31
C GLY A 27 17.03 0.39 -19.90
N VAL A 28 18.26 -0.05 -19.64
CA VAL A 28 18.67 -0.62 -18.35
C VAL A 28 19.07 0.46 -17.36
N LYS A 29 18.96 0.14 -16.07
CA LYS A 29 19.55 0.95 -15.01
C LYS A 29 21.07 0.93 -15.15
N GLY A 30 21.71 2.11 -15.07
CA GLY A 30 23.16 2.22 -15.04
C GLY A 30 23.73 1.66 -13.73
N GLU A 31 25.04 1.44 -13.68
CA GLU A 31 25.74 1.09 -12.45
C GLU A 31 26.72 2.21 -12.11
N PHE A 32 26.71 2.64 -10.86
CA PHE A 32 27.62 3.68 -10.38
C PHE A 32 28.19 3.26 -9.04
N LYS A 33 29.51 3.33 -8.89
CA LYS A 33 30.19 2.94 -7.65
C LYS A 33 30.09 4.07 -6.64
N HIS A 34 29.28 3.86 -5.60
CA HIS A 34 28.97 4.88 -4.61
C HIS A 34 30.15 5.16 -3.67
N GLU A 35 31.05 4.19 -3.51
CA GLU A 35 32.23 4.26 -2.65
C GLU A 35 33.32 5.20 -3.18
N GLU A 36 33.36 5.43 -4.50
CA GLU A 36 34.37 6.26 -5.17
C GLU A 36 34.00 7.76 -5.14
N VAL A 37 32.80 8.09 -4.66
CA VAL A 37 32.26 9.46 -4.61
C VAL A 37 32.73 10.15 -3.34
N THR A 38 33.81 10.93 -3.44
CA THR A 38 34.25 11.84 -2.37
C THR A 38 34.18 13.29 -2.85
N VAL A 39 34.18 14.24 -1.90
CA VAL A 39 34.08 15.69 -2.19
C VAL A 39 35.11 16.16 -3.22
N ALA A 40 36.30 15.57 -3.22
CA ALA A 40 37.38 15.89 -4.17
C ALA A 40 37.19 15.29 -5.58
N THR A 41 36.44 14.18 -5.71
CA THR A 41 36.26 13.47 -6.99
C THR A 41 34.96 13.86 -7.71
N ILE A 42 34.00 14.42 -6.98
CA ILE A 42 32.67 14.80 -7.49
C ILE A 42 32.75 15.73 -8.70
N GLU A 43 33.66 16.71 -8.69
CA GLU A 43 33.75 17.68 -9.78
C GLU A 43 34.21 17.03 -11.09
N LYS A 44 35.09 16.02 -11.01
CA LYS A 44 35.56 15.24 -12.16
C LYS A 44 34.54 14.22 -12.65
N GLN A 45 33.67 13.72 -11.76
CA GLN A 45 32.65 12.72 -12.05
C GLN A 45 31.25 13.32 -12.24
N LYS A 46 31.13 14.64 -12.31
CA LYS A 46 29.84 15.35 -12.39
C LYS A 46 29.01 14.90 -13.60
N GLU A 47 29.59 14.90 -14.79
CA GLU A 47 28.88 14.53 -16.02
C GLU A 47 28.38 13.07 -16.01
N PRO A 48 29.21 12.04 -15.72
CA PRO A 48 28.72 10.67 -15.66
C PRO A 48 27.71 10.45 -14.53
N LEU A 49 27.87 11.14 -13.38
CA LEU A 49 26.91 11.08 -12.28
C LEU A 49 25.56 11.70 -12.69
N LEU A 50 25.55 12.84 -13.37
CA LEU A 50 24.33 13.47 -13.87
C LEU A 50 23.64 12.59 -14.92
N ALA A 51 24.38 11.95 -15.81
CA ALA A 51 23.82 11.01 -16.78
C ALA A 51 23.14 9.82 -16.09
N TYR A 52 23.79 9.24 -15.07
CA TYR A 52 23.23 8.17 -14.25
C TYR A 52 21.93 8.61 -13.54
N LEU A 53 21.95 9.76 -12.86
CA LEU A 53 20.78 10.27 -12.13
C LEU A 53 19.61 10.59 -13.08
N ARG A 54 19.89 11.17 -14.25
CA ARG A 54 18.87 11.43 -15.27
C ARG A 54 18.21 10.14 -15.74
N GLN A 55 19.00 9.07 -15.92
CA GLN A 55 18.46 7.77 -16.30
C GLN A 55 17.58 7.18 -15.20
N ASP A 56 18.00 7.25 -13.93
CA ASP A 56 17.19 6.77 -12.80
C ASP A 56 15.84 7.52 -12.70
N ILE A 57 15.85 8.84 -12.86
CA ILE A 57 14.63 9.66 -12.88
C ILE A 57 13.73 9.25 -14.05
N ARG A 58 14.31 9.05 -15.24
CA ARG A 58 13.57 8.67 -16.45
C ARG A 58 12.90 7.30 -16.29
N LEU A 59 13.63 6.33 -15.75
CA LEU A 59 13.10 4.99 -15.47
C LEU A 59 12.00 5.03 -14.42
N LEU A 60 12.20 5.77 -13.33
CA LEU A 60 11.20 5.91 -12.28
C LEU A 60 9.90 6.54 -12.82
N ALA A 61 10.01 7.61 -13.61
CA ALA A 61 8.85 8.25 -14.24
C ALA A 61 8.09 7.28 -15.15
N GLY A 62 8.80 6.50 -15.98
CA GLY A 62 8.19 5.48 -16.84
C GLY A 62 7.45 4.41 -16.05
N VAL A 63 8.09 3.84 -15.01
CA VAL A 63 7.48 2.81 -14.15
C VAL A 63 6.20 3.32 -13.49
N VAL A 64 6.23 4.54 -12.93
CA VAL A 64 5.07 5.14 -12.27
C VAL A 64 3.93 5.39 -13.26
N GLN A 65 4.26 5.90 -14.45
CA GLN A 65 3.26 6.16 -15.49
C GLN A 65 2.58 4.86 -15.93
N ARG A 66 3.36 3.81 -16.21
CA ARG A 66 2.81 2.50 -16.59
C ARG A 66 2.01 1.85 -15.47
N ALA A 67 2.43 2.01 -14.22
CA ALA A 67 1.65 1.56 -13.08
C ALA A 67 0.30 2.28 -13.00
N GLN A 68 0.28 3.61 -13.18
CA GLN A 68 -0.95 4.40 -13.19
C GLN A 68 -1.90 3.93 -14.28
N ASP A 69 -1.40 3.72 -15.49
CA ASP A 69 -2.22 3.22 -16.61
C ASP A 69 -2.87 1.87 -16.27
N LEU A 70 -2.10 0.94 -15.70
CA LEU A 70 -2.57 -0.39 -15.34
C LEU A 70 -3.63 -0.35 -14.23
N PHE A 71 -3.42 0.45 -13.18
CA PHE A 71 -4.41 0.61 -12.10
C PHE A 71 -5.66 1.35 -12.57
N TRP A 72 -5.51 2.32 -13.47
CA TRP A 72 -6.63 3.03 -14.07
C TRP A 72 -7.49 2.11 -14.95
N GLU A 73 -6.86 1.35 -15.84
CA GLU A 73 -7.55 0.39 -16.70
C GLU A 73 -8.29 -0.66 -15.88
N LYS A 74 -7.61 -1.25 -14.89
CA LYS A 74 -8.16 -2.39 -14.16
C LYS A 74 -9.16 -1.99 -13.10
N TYR A 75 -8.97 -0.89 -12.38
CA TYR A 75 -9.76 -0.51 -11.20
C TYR A 75 -10.39 0.88 -11.27
N ARG A 76 -10.02 1.72 -12.25
CA ARG A 76 -10.40 3.15 -12.35
C ARG A 76 -9.99 3.95 -11.10
N VAL A 77 -8.77 3.70 -10.64
CA VAL A 77 -8.20 4.33 -9.46
C VAL A 77 -6.96 5.13 -9.85
N ASP A 78 -6.84 6.32 -9.29
CA ASP A 78 -5.63 7.14 -9.35
C ASP A 78 -4.69 6.75 -8.21
N ILE A 79 -3.51 6.22 -8.54
CA ILE A 79 -2.51 5.79 -7.56
C ILE A 79 -1.85 6.98 -6.87
N THR A 80 -1.82 8.16 -7.49
CA THR A 80 -1.20 9.36 -6.90
C THR A 80 -1.98 9.87 -5.68
N SER A 81 -3.25 9.49 -5.57
CA SER A 81 -4.11 9.77 -4.42
C SER A 81 -3.70 8.99 -3.16
N CYS A 82 -2.93 7.91 -3.29
CA CYS A 82 -2.59 6.99 -2.22
C CYS A 82 -1.08 6.89 -2.00
N LEU A 83 -0.64 7.04 -0.75
CA LEU A 83 0.79 6.95 -0.40
C LEU A 83 1.26 5.51 -0.22
N THR A 84 0.42 4.66 0.38
CA THR A 84 0.77 3.30 0.80
C THR A 84 -0.05 2.27 0.03
N LEU A 85 0.52 1.06 -0.08
CA LEU A 85 -0.17 -0.07 -0.69
C LEU A 85 -1.46 -0.43 0.07
N SER A 86 -1.47 -0.30 1.41
CA SER A 86 -2.66 -0.55 2.22
C SER A 86 -3.79 0.44 1.94
N ALA A 87 -3.47 1.73 1.77
CA ALA A 87 -4.45 2.75 1.39
C ALA A 87 -5.02 2.48 -0.01
N LEU A 88 -4.15 2.12 -0.96
CA LEU A 88 -4.57 1.75 -2.31
C LEU A 88 -5.48 0.52 -2.31
N ALA A 89 -5.12 -0.52 -1.56
CA ALA A 89 -5.94 -1.74 -1.41
C ALA A 89 -7.33 -1.42 -0.83
N MET A 90 -7.39 -0.58 0.20
CA MET A 90 -8.66 -0.13 0.78
C MET A 90 -9.48 0.67 -0.21
N LEU A 91 -8.86 1.53 -1.03
CA LEU A 91 -9.56 2.31 -2.03
C LEU A 91 -10.15 1.40 -3.12
N ILE A 92 -9.39 0.43 -3.61
CA ILE A 92 -9.88 -0.57 -4.57
C ILE A 92 -11.03 -1.38 -3.98
N PHE A 93 -10.90 -1.82 -2.72
CA PHE A 93 -11.96 -2.55 -2.02
C PHE A 93 -13.24 -1.73 -1.93
N ARG A 94 -13.12 -0.46 -1.51
CA ARG A 94 -14.26 0.45 -1.38
C ARG A 94 -14.92 0.77 -2.72
N ALA A 95 -14.13 0.91 -3.79
CA ALA A 95 -14.64 1.23 -5.11
C ALA A 95 -15.41 0.07 -5.76
N ARG A 96 -15.06 -1.19 -5.46
CA ARG A 96 -15.60 -2.36 -6.18
C ARG A 96 -16.46 -3.30 -5.37
N PHE A 97 -16.13 -3.51 -4.11
CA PHE A 97 -16.74 -4.57 -3.31
C PHE A 97 -17.61 -4.04 -2.18
N TYR A 98 -17.30 -2.84 -1.68
CA TYR A 98 -18.03 -2.25 -0.57
C TYR A 98 -19.37 -1.66 -1.00
N LYS A 99 -20.46 -2.24 -0.51
CA LYS A 99 -21.82 -1.71 -0.67
C LYS A 99 -22.23 -0.98 0.60
N GLU A 100 -21.97 0.32 0.64
CA GLU A 100 -22.24 1.17 1.82
C GLU A 100 -23.69 1.05 2.33
N LYS A 101 -24.66 1.02 1.41
CA LYS A 101 -26.08 0.89 1.77
C LYS A 101 -26.47 -0.47 2.36
N ALA A 102 -25.76 -1.54 1.98
CA ALA A 102 -26.07 -2.89 2.45
C ALA A 102 -25.29 -3.23 3.73
N PHE A 103 -24.07 -2.71 3.87
CA PHE A 103 -23.17 -2.99 4.99
C PHE A 103 -22.48 -1.71 5.45
N PRO A 104 -23.18 -0.79 6.11
CA PRO A 104 -22.58 0.45 6.59
C PRO A 104 -21.52 0.14 7.65
N ILE A 105 -20.32 0.70 7.48
CA ILE A 105 -19.26 0.63 8.51
C ILE A 105 -19.65 1.65 9.58
N HIS A 106 -20.15 1.15 10.70
CA HIS A 106 -20.43 1.97 11.87
C HIS A 106 -19.09 2.44 12.48
N ILE A 107 -18.91 3.75 12.59
CA ILE A 107 -17.79 4.34 13.30
C ILE A 107 -18.27 4.63 14.73
N PRO A 108 -17.81 3.89 15.75
CA PRO A 108 -18.26 4.10 17.10
C PRO A 108 -17.82 5.45 17.64
N THR A 109 -18.53 5.95 18.64
CA THR A 109 -18.04 7.09 19.43
C THR A 109 -16.84 6.66 20.29
N LYS A 110 -15.95 7.59 20.68
CA LYS A 110 -14.73 7.29 21.45
C LYS A 110 -14.96 6.39 22.68
N ASN A 111 -16.11 6.55 23.34
CA ASN A 111 -16.48 5.77 24.52
C ASN A 111 -16.92 4.34 24.16
N GLN A 112 -17.60 4.17 23.02
CA GLN A 112 -17.99 2.87 22.47
C GLN A 112 -16.77 2.11 21.91
N ASP A 113 -15.85 2.81 21.24
CA ASP A 113 -14.58 2.23 20.77
C ASP A 113 -13.75 1.64 21.92
N ALA A 114 -13.64 2.38 23.03
CA ALA A 114 -12.92 1.92 24.22
C ALA A 114 -13.61 0.70 24.86
N PHE A 115 -14.95 0.72 24.93
CA PHE A 115 -15.75 -0.38 25.46
C PHE A 115 -15.63 -1.65 24.60
N GLU A 116 -15.75 -1.51 23.27
CA GLU A 116 -15.66 -2.63 22.34
C GLU A 116 -14.25 -3.21 22.24
N LYS A 117 -13.22 -2.36 22.31
CA LYS A 117 -11.82 -2.80 22.37
C LYS A 117 -11.55 -3.59 23.64
N ASN A 118 -12.04 -3.11 24.80
CA ASN A 118 -11.91 -3.83 26.06
C ASN A 118 -12.70 -5.16 26.03
N ARG A 119 -13.89 -5.18 25.42
CA ARG A 119 -14.68 -6.41 25.24
C ARG A 119 -13.97 -7.43 24.34
N ARG A 120 -13.48 -7.03 23.16
CA ARG A 120 -12.73 -7.95 22.26
C ARG A 120 -11.40 -8.41 22.87
N SER A 121 -10.77 -7.58 23.71
CA SER A 121 -9.57 -7.99 24.45
C SER A 121 -9.86 -9.04 25.53
N MET A 122 -11.09 -9.08 26.06
CA MET A 122 -11.53 -10.16 26.96
C MET A 122 -11.92 -11.43 26.19
N GLU A 123 -12.42 -11.31 24.95
CA GLU A 123 -12.77 -12.45 24.09
C GLU A 123 -11.55 -13.06 23.36
N GLY A 124 -10.47 -12.29 23.18
CA GLY A 124 -9.25 -12.69 22.48
C GLY A 124 -8.24 -13.50 23.28
N ILE A 125 -8.54 -13.87 24.54
CA ILE A 125 -7.73 -14.80 25.36
C ILE A 125 -8.37 -16.19 25.36
N VAL A 126 -8.94 -16.65 24.24
CA VAL A 126 -9.35 -18.06 24.07
C VAL A 126 -9.07 -18.52 22.64
N THR A 127 -7.84 -18.37 22.16
CA THR A 127 -7.35 -19.13 20.99
C THR A 127 -5.86 -19.46 21.14
N SER A 128 -5.51 -20.24 22.16
CA SER A 128 -4.47 -21.25 22.00
C SER A 128 -5.03 -22.55 22.57
N ILE A 129 -5.30 -23.49 21.67
CA ILE A 129 -5.40 -24.95 21.78
C ILE A 129 -6.09 -25.34 20.48
N GLY A 130 -5.32 -25.75 19.47
CA GLY A 130 -5.87 -26.58 18.41
C GLY A 130 -5.85 -28.05 18.85
N PRO A 131 -6.21 -29.00 17.97
CA PRO A 131 -7.24 -28.98 16.93
C PRO A 131 -8.43 -29.88 17.36
N THR A 132 -9.28 -30.27 16.41
CA THR A 132 -10.33 -31.31 16.47
C THR A 132 -11.77 -30.82 16.75
N GLU A 133 -12.60 -31.04 15.73
CA GLU A 133 -14.07 -31.13 15.69
C GLU A 133 -14.87 -30.62 16.90
N ARG A 134 -15.77 -29.66 16.64
CA ARG A 134 -17.15 -29.73 17.17
C ARG A 134 -18.08 -28.71 16.51
N VAL A 135 -19.05 -29.28 15.78
CA VAL A 135 -20.45 -28.89 15.58
C VAL A 135 -20.86 -27.60 16.31
N PHE A 136 -21.20 -26.56 15.55
CA PHE A 136 -21.85 -25.36 16.06
C PHE A 136 -23.36 -25.60 16.18
N THR A 137 -23.84 -25.86 17.40
CA THR A 137 -25.27 -25.79 17.75
C THR A 137 -25.53 -24.52 18.56
N ILE A 138 -26.18 -23.56 17.89
CA ILE A 138 -27.28 -22.65 18.27
C ILE A 138 -27.48 -22.34 19.77
N MET A 139 -27.66 -21.05 20.12
CA MET A 139 -28.82 -20.58 20.91
C MET A 139 -29.10 -19.08 20.68
N THR A 140 -30.20 -18.85 19.98
CA THR A 140 -31.05 -17.66 20.08
C THR A 140 -31.67 -17.58 21.47
N SER A 141 -31.65 -16.42 22.13
CA SER A 141 -32.68 -16.08 23.10
C SER A 141 -32.89 -14.56 23.16
N THR A 142 -34.07 -14.18 22.70
CA THR A 142 -34.79 -12.95 23.05
C THR A 142 -34.94 -12.83 24.56
N LEU A 143 -34.70 -11.64 25.13
CA LEU A 143 -35.24 -11.30 26.45
C LEU A 143 -36.03 -10.00 26.38
N SER A 144 -37.35 -10.19 26.37
CA SER A 144 -38.39 -9.24 26.79
C SER A 144 -38.25 -8.94 28.28
N THR A 145 -38.39 -7.68 28.67
CA THR A 145 -38.56 -7.24 30.06
C THR A 145 -40.04 -7.27 30.47
N PRO A 146 -40.39 -7.71 31.69
CA PRO A 146 -41.74 -7.63 32.22
C PRO A 146 -41.96 -6.35 33.05
N SER A 147 -43.23 -5.91 33.03
CA SER A 147 -44.01 -5.03 33.92
C SER A 147 -43.29 -4.12 34.92
#